data_AF-A0A9Q0LF96-F1
#
_entry.id   AF-A0A9Q0LF96-F1
#
_cell.length_a   1.000
_cell.length_b   1.000
_cell.length_c   1.000
_cell.angle_alpha   90.00
_cell.angle_beta   90.00
_cell.angle_gamma   90.00
#
_symmetry.space_group_name_H-M   'P 1'
#
loop_
_entity.id
_entity.type
_entity.pdbx_description
1 polymer ?
#
loop_
_entity_poly.entity_id
_entity_poly.type
_entity_poly.pdbx_seq_one_letter_code
_entity_poly.pdbx_strand_id
1 'polypeptide(L)'
;MDFANTDASWTKISRMCIGLQLILDSYLSLFHLNIALAFNSQFKAFTFLSFLGFVLFSIFEDRFLFSIWRVRRSDRFSENPYRQKYILYGQLFFGMMAGVFLFANFPGGFKFIVTFFYSFWLFQIIRNIRLDSRESLTPIYFFGTSLCRLVFPLYFLWNSSNFLRIRPAPGFGIFLLFYVMIQSIVIYLQDKFGSRFFIPKKFLPQKYNYFQQRELSDNFCVICRCEIEDDYMITPCNHFFHRTCLQRWMELKLECPTCRSPLPPP
;
A
#
# COMPACT_ATOMS: atom_id res chain seq x y z
N MET A 1 18.71 -4.90 2.37
CA MET A 1 17.38 -4.48 2.91
C MET A 1 17.33 -2.94 2.98
N ASP A 2 17.94 -2.24 2.01
CA ASP A 2 18.50 -0.90 2.29
C ASP A 2 17.70 0.25 1.68
N PHE A 3 16.68 -0.04 0.86
CA PHE A 3 15.84 0.97 0.22
C PHE A 3 14.59 1.38 1.02
N ALA A 4 14.37 0.78 2.21
CA ALA A 4 13.16 0.96 3.02
C ALA A 4 13.36 1.80 4.31
N ASN A 5 14.53 2.42 4.51
CA ASN A 5 14.86 3.10 5.77
C ASN A 5 14.71 4.62 5.75
N THR A 6 14.29 5.24 4.64
CA THR A 6 14.01 6.68 4.62
C THR A 6 12.53 6.94 4.83
N ASP A 7 12.16 7.94 5.64
CA ASP A 7 10.77 8.35 5.83
C ASP A 7 10.05 8.54 4.47
N ALA A 8 10.77 9.02 3.45
CA ALA A 8 10.26 9.14 2.09
C ALA A 8 9.78 7.81 1.45
N SER A 9 10.43 6.67 1.68
CA SER A 9 10.00 5.38 1.10
C SER A 9 8.62 4.96 1.62
N TRP A 10 8.36 5.18 2.91
CA TRP A 10 7.07 4.89 3.56
C TRP A 10 5.92 5.71 2.99
N THR A 11 6.20 6.91 2.50
CA THR A 11 5.18 7.74 1.85
C THR A 11 4.70 7.16 0.52
N LYS A 12 5.50 6.34 -0.18
CA LYS A 12 5.12 5.75 -1.48
C LYS A 12 4.08 4.62 -1.35
N ILE A 13 4.03 3.90 -0.23
CA ILE A 13 3.24 2.65 -0.06
C ILE A 13 1.78 2.92 0.30
N SER A 14 0.79 2.41 -0.45
CA SER A 14 -0.63 2.68 -0.19
C SER A 14 -1.13 2.07 1.13
N ARG A 15 -1.65 2.91 2.02
CA ARG A 15 -2.29 2.48 3.28
C ARG A 15 -3.47 1.53 3.05
N MET A 16 -4.23 1.73 1.97
CA MET A 16 -5.38 0.89 1.63
C MET A 16 -4.94 -0.48 1.12
N CYS A 17 -3.83 -0.55 0.37
CA CYS A 17 -3.25 -1.83 -0.07
C CYS A 17 -2.86 -2.70 1.14
N ILE A 18 -2.07 -2.14 2.06
CA ILE A 18 -1.64 -2.84 3.27
C ILE A 18 -2.82 -3.14 4.20
N GLY A 19 -3.76 -2.20 4.36
CA GLY A 19 -4.95 -2.41 5.17
C GLY A 19 -5.85 -3.54 4.66
N LEU A 20 -6.02 -3.68 3.34
CA LEU A 20 -6.77 -4.81 2.77
C LEU A 20 -6.05 -6.14 2.92
N GLN A 21 -4.72 -6.17 2.81
CA GLN A 21 -3.93 -7.38 3.09
C GLN A 21 -4.09 -7.80 4.56
N LEU A 22 -4.00 -6.86 5.50
CA LEU A 22 -4.19 -7.11 6.92
C LEU A 22 -5.57 -7.71 7.23
N ILE A 23 -6.63 -7.19 6.60
CA ILE A 23 -7.99 -7.73 6.76
C ILE A 23 -8.11 -9.13 6.13
N LEU A 24 -7.51 -9.35 4.95
CA LEU A 24 -7.51 -10.67 4.31
C LEU A 24 -6.79 -11.72 5.18
N ASP A 25 -5.64 -11.37 5.74
CA ASP A 25 -4.84 -12.27 6.56
C ASP A 25 -5.49 -12.55 7.93
N SER A 26 -6.23 -11.57 8.49
CA SER A 26 -7.05 -11.81 9.68
C SER A 26 -8.20 -12.79 9.42
N TYR A 27 -8.90 -12.65 8.28
CA TYR A 27 -9.93 -13.63 7.88
C TYR A 27 -9.34 -15.01 7.60
N LEU A 28 -8.19 -15.07 6.96
CA LEU A 28 -7.53 -16.33 6.65
C LEU A 28 -7.10 -17.05 7.95
N SER A 29 -6.58 -16.30 8.93
CA SER A 29 -6.26 -16.85 10.27
C SER A 29 -7.51 -17.39 10.98
N LEU A 30 -8.62 -16.65 10.96
CA LEU A 30 -9.91 -17.12 11.51
C LEU A 30 -10.45 -18.34 10.77
N PHE A 31 -10.32 -18.39 9.44
CA PHE A 31 -10.76 -19.51 8.63
C PHE A 31 -9.96 -20.78 8.94
N HIS A 32 -8.63 -20.68 9.05
CA HIS A 32 -7.79 -21.79 9.48
C HIS A 32 -8.16 -22.29 10.89
N LEU A 33 -8.45 -21.39 11.83
CA LEU A 33 -8.91 -21.80 13.16
C LEU A 33 -10.24 -22.57 13.10
N ASN A 34 -11.20 -22.09 12.31
CA ASN A 34 -12.47 -22.77 12.11
C ASN A 34 -12.28 -24.16 11.49
N ILE A 35 -11.40 -24.30 10.50
CA ILE A 35 -11.06 -25.60 9.93
C ILE A 35 -10.46 -26.53 10.99
N ALA A 36 -9.52 -26.03 11.79
CA ALA A 36 -8.88 -26.82 12.84
C ALA A 36 -9.92 -27.37 13.82
N LEU A 37 -10.85 -26.52 14.27
CA LEU A 37 -11.92 -26.89 15.20
C LEU A 37 -12.94 -27.85 14.58
N ALA A 38 -13.19 -27.76 13.27
CA ALA A 38 -14.15 -28.62 12.58
C ALA A 38 -13.58 -30.00 12.20
N PHE A 39 -12.26 -30.11 11.95
CA PHE A 39 -11.63 -31.33 11.44
C PHE A 39 -10.46 -31.80 12.32
N ASN A 40 -10.76 -32.72 13.24
CA ASN A 40 -9.80 -33.30 14.19
C ASN A 40 -8.55 -33.91 13.51
N SER A 41 -8.67 -34.47 12.31
CA SER A 41 -7.56 -35.10 11.59
C SER A 41 -6.48 -34.09 11.14
N GLN A 42 -6.83 -32.82 10.99
CA GLN A 42 -5.94 -31.76 10.52
C GLN A 42 -5.70 -30.66 11.57
N PHE A 43 -6.15 -30.88 12.81
CA PHE A 43 -6.12 -29.89 13.90
C PHE A 43 -4.72 -29.28 14.10
N LYS A 44 -3.69 -30.11 14.23
CA LYS A 44 -2.31 -29.65 14.53
C LYS A 44 -1.78 -28.67 13.47
N ALA A 45 -1.97 -28.99 12.19
CA ALA A 45 -1.47 -28.19 11.09
C ALA A 45 -2.19 -26.83 11.01
N PHE A 46 -3.53 -26.84 11.08
CA PHE A 46 -4.32 -25.62 10.94
C PHE A 46 -4.29 -24.72 12.18
N THR A 47 -4.18 -25.27 13.39
CA THR A 47 -3.98 -24.47 14.61
C THR A 47 -2.61 -23.77 14.57
N PHE A 48 -1.54 -24.46 14.16
CA PHE A 48 -0.23 -23.86 14.01
C PHE A 48 -0.23 -22.74 12.95
N LEU A 49 -0.84 -22.99 11.80
CA LEU A 49 -0.95 -22.00 10.72
C LEU A 49 -1.79 -20.79 11.15
N SER A 50 -2.89 -21.02 11.87
CA SER A 50 -3.74 -19.95 12.40
C SER A 50 -2.99 -19.09 13.42
N PHE A 51 -2.25 -19.72 14.34
CA PHE A 51 -1.43 -19.03 15.34
C PHE A 51 -0.32 -18.20 14.71
N LEU A 52 0.45 -18.77 13.78
CA LEU A 52 1.50 -18.04 13.06
C LEU A 52 0.90 -16.87 12.26
N GLY A 53 -0.19 -17.11 11.53
CA GLY A 53 -0.91 -16.06 10.82
C GLY A 53 -1.37 -14.95 11.75
N PHE A 54 -1.92 -15.31 12.91
CA PHE A 54 -2.34 -14.36 13.94
C PHE A 54 -1.18 -13.49 14.44
N VAL A 55 -0.04 -14.09 14.76
CA VAL A 55 1.16 -13.35 15.19
C VAL A 55 1.65 -12.42 14.08
N LEU A 56 1.70 -12.89 12.83
CA LEU A 56 2.15 -12.11 11.68
C LEU A 56 1.28 -10.86 11.46
N PHE A 57 -0.04 -11.03 11.36
CA PHE A 57 -0.93 -9.91 11.07
C PHE A 57 -1.07 -8.96 12.28
N SER A 58 -1.20 -9.49 13.50
CA SER A 58 -1.48 -8.67 14.70
C SER A 58 -0.27 -7.89 15.22
N ILE A 59 0.95 -8.37 14.97
CA ILE A 59 2.18 -7.73 15.46
C ILE A 59 2.93 -7.04 14.33
N PHE A 60 3.26 -7.75 13.24
CA PHE A 60 4.19 -7.23 12.24
C PHE A 60 3.49 -6.33 11.23
N GLU A 61 2.42 -6.79 10.59
CA GLU A 61 1.71 -6.03 9.57
C GLU A 61 1.03 -4.79 10.15
N ASP A 62 0.49 -4.93 11.37
CA ASP A 62 -0.10 -3.82 12.08
C ASP A 62 0.93 -2.72 12.43
N ARG A 63 2.11 -3.10 12.95
CA ARG A 63 3.22 -2.15 13.17
C ARG A 63 3.66 -1.51 11.87
N PHE A 64 3.73 -2.28 10.78
CA PHE A 64 4.09 -1.77 9.46
C PHE A 64 3.09 -0.73 8.96
N LEU A 65 1.79 -0.99 9.07
CA LEU A 65 0.74 -0.05 8.71
C LEU A 65 0.78 1.22 9.57
N PHE A 66 1.02 1.07 10.89
CA PHE A 66 1.17 2.20 11.80
C PHE A 66 2.38 3.07 11.44
N SER A 67 3.52 2.47 11.06
CA SER A 67 4.69 3.22 10.60
C SER A 67 4.39 4.05 9.34
N ILE A 68 3.77 3.44 8.32
CA ILE A 68 3.34 4.16 7.10
C ILE A 68 2.41 5.32 7.44
N TRP A 69 1.49 5.07 8.36
CA TRP A 69 0.50 6.04 8.78
C TRP A 69 1.14 7.22 9.53
N ARG A 70 2.08 6.94 10.46
CA ARG A 70 2.77 7.92 11.28
C ARG A 70 3.59 8.89 10.43
N VAL A 71 4.35 8.38 9.47
CA VAL A 71 5.22 9.21 8.61
C VAL A 71 4.41 10.24 7.81
N ARG A 72 3.17 9.93 7.43
CA ARG A 72 2.31 10.85 6.66
C ARG A 72 1.65 11.94 7.49
N ARG A 73 1.73 11.85 8.81
CA ARG A 73 1.06 12.76 9.75
C ARG A 73 2.05 13.36 10.76
N SER A 74 3.35 13.31 10.49
CA SER A 74 4.36 13.99 11.31
C SER A 74 4.05 15.47 11.52
N ASP A 75 3.37 16.13 10.57
CA ASP A 75 2.96 17.54 10.68
C ASP A 75 1.94 17.85 11.79
N ARG A 76 1.22 16.86 12.34
CA ARG A 76 0.27 17.08 13.44
C ARG A 76 0.89 16.73 14.80
N PHE A 77 1.92 17.47 15.20
CA PHE A 77 2.58 17.31 16.51
C PHE A 77 1.66 17.52 17.73
N SER A 78 0.51 18.19 17.58
CA SER A 78 -0.39 18.51 18.69
C SER A 78 -1.38 17.40 19.06
N GLU A 79 -1.57 16.40 18.21
CA GLU A 79 -2.56 15.35 18.45
C GLU A 79 -1.92 14.12 19.11
N ASN A 80 -2.58 13.60 20.15
CA ASN A 80 -2.11 12.41 20.88
C ASN A 80 -2.00 11.20 19.93
N PRO A 81 -0.79 10.63 19.71
CA PRO A 81 -0.57 9.55 18.75
C PRO A 81 -1.37 8.29 19.09
N TYR A 82 -1.67 8.05 20.37
CA TYR A 82 -2.48 6.91 20.80
C TYR A 82 -3.94 7.03 20.32
N ARG A 83 -4.54 8.22 20.43
CA ARG A 83 -5.93 8.45 19.99
C ARG A 83 -6.10 8.12 18.52
N GLN A 84 -5.17 8.60 17.69
CA GLN A 84 -5.24 8.36 16.25
C GLN A 84 -4.96 6.89 15.88
N LYS A 85 -4.08 6.21 16.62
CA LYS A 85 -3.87 4.76 16.52
C LYS A 85 -5.18 3.99 16.75
N TYR A 86 -5.94 4.34 17.79
CA TYR A 86 -7.24 3.72 18.06
C TYR A 86 -8.27 3.99 16.95
N ILE A 87 -8.26 5.17 16.33
CA ILE A 87 -9.13 5.47 15.18
C ILE A 87 -8.80 4.55 13.99
N LEU A 88 -7.50 4.36 13.69
CA LEU A 88 -7.07 3.44 12.63
C LEU A 88 -7.53 2.01 12.92
N TYR A 89 -7.37 1.53 14.15
CA TYR A 89 -7.84 0.21 14.56
C TYR A 89 -9.37 0.08 14.51
N GLY A 90 -10.10 1.12 14.92
CA GLY A 90 -11.55 1.16 14.81
C GLY A 90 -12.03 1.03 13.36
N GLN A 91 -11.34 1.69 12.41
CA GLN A 91 -11.63 1.57 10.98
C GLN A 91 -11.37 0.16 10.44
N LEU A 92 -10.25 -0.45 10.83
CA LEU A 92 -9.91 -1.83 10.45
C LEU A 92 -10.89 -2.85 11.03
N PHE A 93 -11.23 -2.71 12.31
CA PHE A 93 -12.20 -3.57 12.98
C PHE A 93 -13.58 -3.44 12.35
N PHE A 94 -14.03 -2.23 12.06
CA PHE A 94 -15.29 -2.01 11.36
C PHE A 94 -15.29 -2.66 9.97
N GLY A 95 -14.20 -2.52 9.20
CA GLY A 95 -14.03 -3.20 7.92
C GLY A 95 -14.11 -4.73 8.05
N MET A 96 -13.50 -5.30 9.09
CA MET A 96 -13.57 -6.72 9.41
C MET A 96 -14.98 -7.16 9.84
N MET A 97 -15.74 -6.35 10.58
CA MET A 97 -17.13 -6.69 10.91
C MET A 97 -18.03 -6.60 9.69
N ALA A 98 -17.84 -5.59 8.84
CA ALA A 98 -18.59 -5.40 7.61
C ALA A 98 -18.42 -6.59 6.64
N GLY A 99 -17.20 -7.12 6.48
CA GLY A 99 -16.98 -8.27 5.61
C GLY A 99 -17.62 -9.57 6.13
N VAL A 100 -17.63 -9.80 7.46
CA VAL A 100 -18.38 -10.94 8.07
C VAL A 100 -19.88 -10.78 7.79
N PHE A 101 -20.41 -9.58 8.02
CA PHE A 101 -21.82 -9.28 7.79
C PHE A 101 -22.20 -9.49 6.32
N LEU A 102 -21.40 -9.02 5.36
CA LEU A 102 -21.63 -9.22 3.93
C LEU A 102 -21.59 -10.70 3.56
N PHE A 103 -20.62 -11.45 4.07
CA PHE A 103 -20.52 -12.89 3.81
C PHE A 103 -21.73 -13.67 4.35
N ALA A 104 -22.19 -13.33 5.57
CA ALA A 104 -23.32 -14.00 6.19
C ALA A 104 -24.67 -13.71 5.49
N ASN A 105 -24.87 -12.48 5.02
CA ASN A 105 -26.15 -12.06 4.43
C ASN A 105 -26.22 -12.25 2.90
N PHE A 106 -25.09 -12.39 2.21
CA PHE A 106 -25.02 -12.53 0.76
C PHE A 106 -24.20 -13.75 0.33
N PRO A 107 -24.72 -14.98 0.49
CA PRO A 107 -23.97 -16.21 0.13
C PRO A 107 -23.61 -16.29 -1.36
N GLY A 108 -24.39 -15.67 -2.25
CA GLY A 108 -24.06 -15.53 -3.68
C GLY A 108 -22.92 -14.53 -3.97
N GLY A 109 -22.57 -13.69 -3.00
CA GLY A 109 -21.56 -12.64 -3.11
C GLY A 109 -20.11 -13.12 -2.97
N PHE A 110 -19.87 -14.39 -2.65
CA PHE A 110 -18.53 -14.92 -2.37
C PHE A 110 -17.48 -14.54 -3.42
N LYS A 111 -17.79 -14.72 -4.72
CA LYS A 111 -16.85 -14.39 -5.82
C LYS A 111 -16.50 -12.90 -5.84
N PHE A 112 -17.48 -12.03 -5.58
CA PHE A 112 -17.27 -10.58 -5.52
C PHE A 112 -16.42 -10.18 -4.31
N ILE A 113 -16.71 -10.76 -3.14
CA ILE A 113 -15.96 -10.51 -1.91
C ILE A 113 -14.50 -10.93 -2.07
N VAL A 114 -14.25 -12.14 -2.60
CA VAL A 114 -12.89 -12.63 -2.87
C VAL A 114 -12.19 -11.70 -3.86
N THR A 115 -12.84 -11.33 -4.97
CA THR A 115 -12.23 -10.43 -5.96
C THR A 115 -11.87 -9.07 -5.36
N PHE A 116 -12.75 -8.50 -4.51
CA PHE A 116 -12.50 -7.25 -3.81
C PHE A 116 -11.27 -7.33 -2.90
N PHE A 117 -11.15 -8.37 -2.07
CA PHE A 117 -9.99 -8.51 -1.19
C PHE A 117 -8.71 -8.70 -2.00
N TYR A 118 -8.72 -9.50 -3.07
CA TYR A 118 -7.57 -9.68 -3.97
C TYR A 118 -7.30 -8.50 -4.92
N SER A 119 -8.05 -7.39 -4.78
CA SER A 119 -7.78 -6.12 -5.46
C SER A 119 -6.76 -5.24 -4.71
N PHE A 120 -6.10 -5.75 -3.67
CA PHE A 120 -5.20 -4.95 -2.82
C PHE A 120 -4.09 -4.25 -3.61
N TRP A 121 -3.54 -4.87 -4.66
CA TRP A 121 -2.53 -4.25 -5.54
C TRP A 121 -3.07 -3.08 -6.37
N LEU A 122 -4.34 -3.09 -6.73
CA LEU A 122 -4.99 -1.98 -7.44
C LEU A 122 -4.83 -0.67 -6.68
N PHE A 123 -4.94 -0.69 -5.35
CA PHE A 123 -4.74 0.49 -4.51
C PHE A 123 -3.29 0.98 -4.50
N GLN A 124 -2.31 0.11 -4.76
CA GLN A 124 -0.91 0.52 -4.96
C GLN A 124 -0.73 1.12 -6.36
N ILE A 125 -1.27 0.48 -7.41
CA ILE A 125 -1.22 0.96 -8.80
C ILE A 125 -1.79 2.38 -8.89
N ILE A 126 -2.99 2.59 -8.33
CA ILE A 126 -3.65 3.91 -8.29
C ILE A 126 -2.79 4.94 -7.55
N ARG A 127 -2.14 4.54 -6.45
CA ARG A 127 -1.27 5.46 -5.69
C ARG A 127 -0.03 5.84 -6.49
N ASN A 128 0.62 4.86 -7.14
CA ASN A 128 1.79 5.10 -7.99
C ASN A 128 1.46 6.11 -9.09
N ILE A 129 0.31 5.97 -9.75
CA ILE A 129 -0.16 6.92 -10.76
C ILE A 129 -0.33 8.33 -10.19
N ARG A 130 -1.04 8.43 -9.06
CA ARG A 130 -1.38 9.73 -8.45
C ARG A 130 -0.14 10.49 -7.99
N LEU A 131 0.80 9.81 -7.33
CA LEU A 131 1.99 10.43 -6.76
C LEU A 131 3.21 10.41 -7.67
N ASP A 132 3.07 9.84 -8.88
CA ASP A 132 4.19 9.58 -9.79
C ASP A 132 5.38 8.88 -9.11
N SER A 133 5.08 7.99 -8.16
CA SER A 133 6.10 7.29 -7.39
C SER A 133 6.54 6.02 -8.11
N ARG A 134 7.86 5.81 -8.18
CA ARG A 134 8.50 4.57 -8.61
C ARG A 134 9.16 3.86 -7.43
N GLU A 135 9.37 2.56 -7.60
CA GLU A 135 10.05 1.69 -6.64
C GLU A 135 9.37 1.75 -5.28
N SER A 136 8.04 1.67 -5.32
CA SER A 136 7.22 1.75 -4.11
C SER A 136 7.32 0.51 -3.23
N LEU A 137 7.54 -0.66 -3.84
CA LEU A 137 7.64 -1.96 -3.19
C LEU A 137 8.70 -2.80 -3.90
N THR A 138 9.39 -3.67 -3.17
CA THR A 138 10.39 -4.54 -3.79
C THR A 138 9.72 -5.60 -4.66
N PRO A 139 10.30 -5.98 -5.82
CA PRO A 139 9.77 -7.04 -6.68
C PRO A 139 9.55 -8.37 -5.96
N ILE A 140 10.49 -8.76 -5.11
CA ILE A 140 10.40 -9.97 -4.28
C ILE A 140 9.16 -9.92 -3.38
N TYR A 141 8.86 -8.75 -2.81
CA TYR A 141 7.70 -8.60 -1.93
C TYR A 141 6.39 -8.80 -2.70
N PHE A 142 6.14 -8.08 -3.80
CA PHE A 142 4.84 -8.18 -4.45
C PHE A 142 4.63 -9.49 -5.23
N PHE A 143 5.68 -10.07 -5.83
CA PHE A 143 5.56 -11.40 -6.44
C PHE A 143 5.42 -12.51 -5.39
N GLY A 144 6.25 -12.47 -4.34
CA GLY A 144 6.23 -13.47 -3.27
C GLY A 144 4.90 -13.47 -2.52
N THR A 145 4.40 -12.30 -2.12
CA THR A 145 3.11 -12.18 -1.44
C THR A 145 1.93 -12.58 -2.33
N SER A 146 1.95 -12.26 -3.63
CA SER A 146 0.93 -12.70 -4.58
C SER A 146 0.90 -14.22 -4.71
N LEU A 147 2.07 -14.85 -4.84
CA LEU A 147 2.20 -16.30 -4.95
C LEU A 147 1.70 -16.99 -3.69
N CYS A 148 2.24 -16.61 -2.52
CA CYS A 148 1.88 -17.24 -1.24
C CYS A 148 0.39 -17.13 -0.94
N ARG A 149 -0.24 -15.96 -1.22
CA ARG A 149 -1.66 -15.76 -0.96
C ARG A 149 -2.57 -16.50 -1.94
N LEU A 150 -2.13 -16.77 -3.16
CA LEU A 150 -2.91 -17.54 -4.14
C LEU A 150 -2.93 -19.05 -3.89
N VAL A 151 -1.93 -19.61 -3.18
CA VAL A 151 -1.85 -21.07 -2.95
C VAL A 151 -3.14 -21.61 -2.32
N PHE A 152 -3.61 -20.96 -1.27
CA PHE A 152 -4.78 -21.40 -0.50
C PHE A 152 -6.10 -21.36 -1.29
N PRO A 153 -6.54 -20.22 -1.88
CA PRO A 153 -7.78 -20.19 -2.66
C PRO A 153 -7.72 -21.10 -3.89
N LEU A 154 -6.56 -21.19 -4.57
CA LEU A 154 -6.44 -22.05 -5.75
C LEU A 154 -6.56 -23.53 -5.41
N TYR A 155 -6.05 -23.96 -4.24
CA TYR A 155 -6.25 -25.34 -3.77
C TYR A 155 -7.73 -25.71 -3.70
N PHE A 156 -8.57 -24.88 -3.09
CA PHE A 156 -10.02 -25.17 -2.96
C PHE A 156 -10.79 -24.98 -4.27
N LEU A 157 -10.39 -24.04 -5.11
CA LEU A 157 -11.09 -23.74 -6.37
C LEU A 157 -10.76 -24.75 -7.48
N TRP A 158 -9.57 -25.34 -7.45
CA TRP A 158 -9.10 -26.26 -8.49
C TRP A 158 -9.33 -27.73 -8.14
N ASN A 159 -9.05 -28.13 -6.89
CA ASN A 159 -9.13 -29.52 -6.50
C ASN A 159 -10.58 -29.92 -6.19
N SER A 160 -11.14 -30.82 -7.00
CA SER A 160 -12.47 -31.41 -6.77
C SER A 160 -12.53 -32.30 -5.53
N SER A 161 -11.40 -32.86 -5.13
CA SER A 161 -11.25 -33.73 -3.96
C SER A 161 -10.63 -32.98 -2.78
N ASN A 162 -11.06 -31.74 -2.55
CA ASN A 162 -10.61 -30.97 -1.40
C ASN A 162 -11.24 -31.50 -0.10
N PHE A 163 -10.52 -31.43 1.01
CA PHE A 163 -10.96 -31.98 2.29
C PHE A 163 -12.20 -31.30 2.86
N LEU A 164 -12.49 -30.04 2.47
CA LEU A 164 -13.69 -29.29 2.85
C LEU A 164 -14.91 -29.59 1.97
N ARG A 165 -14.77 -30.41 0.92
CA ARG A 165 -15.80 -30.71 -0.10
C ARG A 165 -16.48 -29.46 -0.68
N ILE A 166 -15.74 -28.35 -0.77
CA ILE A 166 -16.20 -27.13 -1.43
C ILE A 166 -16.35 -27.44 -2.93
N ARG A 167 -17.43 -26.97 -3.55
CA ARG A 167 -17.66 -27.16 -4.98
C ARG A 167 -16.55 -26.46 -5.78
N PRO A 168 -15.76 -27.20 -6.59
CA PRO A 168 -14.68 -26.61 -7.37
C PRO A 168 -15.26 -25.64 -8.41
N ALA A 169 -14.53 -24.56 -8.65
CA ALA A 169 -14.88 -23.54 -9.63
C ALA A 169 -13.61 -23.11 -10.38
N PRO A 170 -13.05 -24.00 -11.23
CA PRO A 170 -11.75 -23.79 -11.86
C PRO A 170 -11.73 -22.53 -12.73
N GLY A 171 -12.84 -22.19 -13.41
CA GLY A 171 -12.95 -20.95 -14.17
C GLY A 171 -12.74 -19.70 -13.32
N PHE A 172 -13.25 -19.68 -12.09
CA PHE A 172 -13.02 -18.57 -11.15
C PHE A 172 -11.59 -18.58 -10.61
N GLY A 173 -11.01 -19.76 -10.35
CA GLY A 173 -9.60 -19.89 -9.97
C GLY A 173 -8.64 -19.36 -11.03
N ILE A 174 -8.88 -19.68 -12.30
CA ILE A 174 -8.11 -19.17 -13.45
C ILE A 174 -8.25 -17.65 -13.54
N PHE A 175 -9.48 -17.12 -13.44
CA PHE A 175 -9.71 -15.68 -13.39
C PHE A 175 -8.91 -15.01 -12.28
N LEU A 176 -8.95 -15.53 -11.05
CA LEU A 176 -8.25 -14.96 -9.91
C LEU A 176 -6.72 -14.97 -10.09
N LEU A 177 -6.17 -16.08 -10.62
CA LEU A 177 -4.76 -16.22 -10.94
C LEU A 177 -4.31 -15.13 -11.93
N PHE A 178 -5.00 -15.00 -13.07
CA PHE A 178 -4.68 -13.98 -14.06
C PHE A 178 -4.91 -12.57 -13.52
N TYR A 179 -5.97 -12.35 -12.75
CA TYR A 179 -6.31 -11.06 -12.17
C TYR A 179 -5.19 -10.53 -11.26
N VAL A 180 -4.65 -11.38 -10.37
CA VAL A 180 -3.55 -10.99 -9.48
C VAL A 180 -2.24 -10.89 -10.26
N MET A 181 -1.97 -11.82 -11.18
CA MET A 181 -0.76 -11.79 -12.03
C MET A 181 -0.67 -10.49 -12.84
N ILE A 182 -1.77 -10.06 -13.47
CA ILE A 182 -1.83 -8.81 -14.22
C ILE A 182 -1.53 -7.62 -13.30
N GLN A 183 -2.11 -7.57 -12.10
CA GLN A 183 -1.82 -6.50 -11.15
C GLN A 183 -0.34 -6.44 -10.77
N SER A 184 0.29 -7.58 -10.45
CA SER A 184 1.71 -7.65 -10.12
C SER A 184 2.61 -7.23 -11.29
N ILE A 185 2.27 -7.65 -12.51
CA ILE A 185 2.97 -7.25 -13.73
C ILE A 185 2.83 -5.74 -13.96
N VAL A 186 1.65 -5.16 -13.76
CA VAL A 186 1.45 -3.71 -13.90
C VAL A 186 2.33 -2.94 -12.91
N ILE A 187 2.43 -3.36 -11.65
CA ILE A 187 3.34 -2.73 -10.67
C ILE A 187 4.80 -2.84 -11.15
N TYR A 188 5.23 -4.02 -11.58
CA TYR A 188 6.58 -4.22 -12.11
C TYR A 188 6.88 -3.30 -13.30
N LEU A 189 5.93 -3.18 -14.23
CA LEU A 189 6.09 -2.31 -15.39
C LEU A 189 6.05 -0.82 -15.02
N GLN A 190 5.26 -0.42 -14.01
CA GLN A 190 5.27 0.95 -13.48
C GLN A 190 6.63 1.33 -12.90
N ASP A 191 7.34 0.39 -12.27
CA ASP A 191 8.69 0.63 -11.76
C ASP A 191 9.71 0.77 -12.91
N LYS A 192 9.59 -0.03 -13.98
CA LYS A 192 10.53 -0.01 -15.11
C LYS A 192 10.30 1.12 -16.13
N PHE A 193 9.06 1.32 -16.54
CA PHE A 193 8.69 2.27 -17.61
C PHE A 193 8.12 3.59 -17.07
N GLY A 194 7.95 3.70 -15.75
CA GLY A 194 7.39 4.84 -15.07
C GLY A 194 5.91 4.67 -14.74
N SER A 195 5.46 5.30 -13.65
CA SER A 195 4.16 5.03 -13.03
C SER A 195 2.93 5.29 -13.91
N ARG A 196 3.09 6.13 -14.95
CA ARG A 196 2.02 6.68 -15.81
C ARG A 196 2.08 6.19 -17.26
N PHE A 197 2.93 5.22 -17.57
CA PHE A 197 3.22 4.83 -18.95
C PHE A 197 2.02 4.32 -19.75
N PHE A 198 0.98 3.79 -19.09
CA PHE A 198 -0.25 3.33 -19.72
C PHE A 198 -1.39 4.36 -19.76
N ILE A 199 -1.18 5.59 -19.25
CA ILE A 199 -2.28 6.55 -19.04
C ILE A 199 -2.14 7.73 -20.00
N PRO A 200 -3.16 8.00 -20.82
CA PRO A 200 -3.20 9.21 -21.65
C PRO A 200 -3.13 10.47 -20.79
N LYS A 201 -2.37 11.48 -21.25
CA LYS A 201 -2.09 12.72 -20.50
C LYS A 201 -3.34 13.45 -19.98
N LYS A 202 -4.50 13.26 -20.64
CA LYS A 202 -5.79 13.88 -20.27
C LYS A 202 -6.35 13.43 -18.91
N PHE A 203 -6.01 12.23 -18.44
CA PHE A 203 -6.52 11.68 -17.17
C PHE A 203 -5.53 11.85 -16.01
N LEU A 204 -4.40 12.53 -16.24
CA LEU A 204 -3.39 12.75 -15.21
C LEU A 204 -3.76 13.95 -14.34
N PRO A 205 -3.58 13.88 -13.01
CA PRO A 205 -3.68 15.05 -12.17
C PRO A 205 -2.61 16.07 -12.56
N GLN A 206 -2.96 17.36 -12.57
CA GLN A 206 -1.99 18.43 -12.78
C GLN A 206 -0.91 18.37 -11.68
N LYS A 207 0.36 18.26 -12.08
CA LYS A 207 1.50 18.41 -11.18
C LYS A 207 1.80 19.90 -10.99
N TYR A 208 2.23 20.26 -9.78
CA TYR A 208 2.79 21.59 -9.55
C TYR A 208 4.09 21.74 -10.34
N ASN A 209 4.19 22.78 -11.16
CA ASN A 209 5.41 23.07 -11.88
C ASN A 209 6.39 23.81 -10.95
N TYR A 210 7.47 23.14 -10.55
CA TYR A 210 8.53 23.75 -9.74
C TYR A 210 9.42 24.72 -10.54
N PHE A 211 9.40 24.64 -11.87
CA PHE A 211 10.18 25.48 -12.79
C PHE A 211 9.32 26.61 -13.34
N GLN A 212 8.85 27.47 -12.44
CA GLN A 212 8.15 28.69 -12.82
C GLN A 212 9.14 29.84 -12.90
N GLN A 213 9.09 30.62 -13.98
CA GLN A 213 9.82 31.89 -14.06
C GLN A 213 9.09 32.91 -13.18
N ARG A 214 9.70 33.28 -12.07
CA ARG A 214 9.31 34.44 -11.25
C ARG A 214 10.56 35.23 -10.88
N GLU A 215 10.38 36.53 -10.64
CA GLU A 215 11.46 37.36 -10.09
C GLU A 215 11.89 36.79 -8.73
N LEU A 216 13.19 36.56 -8.56
CA LEU A 216 13.75 36.07 -7.31
C LEU A 216 13.56 37.16 -6.25
N SER A 217 12.78 36.86 -5.22
CA SER A 217 12.64 37.74 -4.05
C SER A 217 13.85 37.65 -3.11
N ASP A 218 14.52 36.49 -3.12
CA ASP A 218 15.61 36.17 -2.21
C ASP A 218 16.67 35.37 -2.98
N ASN A 219 17.88 35.91 -3.07
CA ASN A 219 18.92 35.36 -3.95
C ASN A 219 19.71 34.22 -3.30
N PHE A 220 19.43 33.82 -2.07
CA PHE A 220 20.22 32.80 -1.35
C PHE A 220 19.42 31.53 -1.07
N CYS A 221 20.03 30.37 -1.33
CA CYS A 221 19.44 29.09 -0.97
C CYS A 221 19.71 28.74 0.50
N VAL A 222 18.68 28.53 1.32
CA VAL A 222 18.82 28.22 2.77
C VAL A 222 19.54 26.88 3.04
N ILE A 223 19.51 25.94 2.08
CA ILE A 223 20.09 24.60 2.24
C ILE A 223 21.62 24.64 2.16
N CYS A 224 22.17 25.26 1.11
CA CYS A 224 23.62 25.34 0.88
C CYS A 224 24.24 26.68 1.30
N ARG A 225 23.42 27.71 1.49
CA ARG A 225 23.80 29.09 1.81
C ARG A 225 24.59 29.80 0.69
N CYS A 226 24.38 29.40 -0.56
CA CYS A 226 24.99 30.04 -1.75
C CYS A 226 23.94 30.83 -2.55
N GLU A 227 24.41 31.75 -3.40
CA GLU A 227 23.55 32.51 -4.32
C GLU A 227 22.91 31.59 -5.39
N ILE A 228 21.69 31.95 -5.79
CA ILE A 228 20.88 31.26 -6.79
C ILE A 228 21.02 32.00 -8.12
N GLU A 229 21.68 31.38 -9.09
CA GLU A 229 21.85 31.91 -10.45
C GLU A 229 20.68 31.47 -11.35
N ASP A 230 20.82 30.37 -12.08
CA ASP A 230 19.88 30.03 -13.19
C ASP A 230 19.08 28.73 -13.02
N ASP A 231 19.49 27.80 -12.13
CA ASP A 231 18.81 26.50 -11.94
C ASP A 231 18.15 26.39 -10.56
N TYR A 232 16.92 26.91 -10.47
CA TYR A 232 16.15 26.95 -9.24
C TYR A 232 14.78 26.29 -9.35
N MET A 233 14.27 25.86 -8.20
CA MET A 233 12.92 25.36 -8.02
C MET A 233 12.17 26.29 -7.06
N ILE A 234 10.93 26.61 -7.43
CA ILE A 234 10.00 27.38 -6.61
C ILE A 234 9.03 26.40 -5.96
N THR A 235 8.88 26.50 -4.64
CA THR A 235 7.88 25.73 -3.88
C THR A 235 6.48 26.37 -3.96
N PRO A 236 5.37 25.64 -3.72
CA PRO A 236 4.03 26.23 -3.70
C PRO A 236 3.83 27.35 -2.66
N CYS A 237 4.67 27.39 -1.62
CA CYS A 237 4.75 28.46 -0.64
C CYS A 237 5.69 29.62 -1.06
N ASN A 238 6.10 29.66 -2.33
CA ASN A 238 6.93 30.70 -2.95
C ASN A 238 8.37 30.85 -2.41
N HIS A 239 8.96 29.81 -1.80
CA HIS A 239 10.39 29.81 -1.47
C HIS A 239 11.23 29.23 -2.61
N PHE A 240 12.41 29.82 -2.83
CA PHE A 240 13.38 29.50 -3.88
C PHE A 240 14.53 28.65 -3.35
N PHE A 241 14.96 27.65 -4.12
CA PHE A 241 16.09 26.78 -3.80
C PHE A 241 16.81 26.33 -5.07
N HIS A 242 18.10 25.99 -5.01
CA HIS A 242 18.75 25.27 -6.12
C HIS A 242 18.03 23.96 -6.38
N ARG A 243 17.90 23.59 -7.65
CA ARG A 243 17.27 22.33 -8.07
C ARG A 243 17.85 21.12 -7.36
N THR A 244 19.18 21.00 -7.35
CA THR A 244 19.91 19.88 -6.73
C THR A 244 19.68 19.80 -5.21
N CYS A 245 19.65 20.96 -4.55
CA CYS A 245 19.45 21.05 -3.11
C CYS A 245 18.03 20.65 -2.71
N LEU A 246 17.01 21.17 -3.40
CA LEU A 246 15.63 20.83 -3.11
C LEU A 246 15.30 19.37 -3.46
N GLN A 247 15.81 18.85 -4.59
CA GLN A 247 15.62 17.44 -4.94
C GLN A 247 16.17 16.49 -3.87
N ARG A 248 17.42 16.71 -3.44
CA ARG A 248 18.04 15.90 -2.37
C ARG A 248 17.31 16.05 -1.03
N TRP A 249 16.77 17.24 -0.74
CA TRP A 249 15.95 17.43 0.45
C TRP A 249 14.63 16.66 0.37
N MET A 250 13.95 16.68 -0.77
CA MET A 250 12.68 15.98 -1.01
C MET A 250 12.81 14.46 -0.97
N GLU A 251 14.01 13.91 -1.22
CA GLU A 251 14.33 12.49 -0.99
C GLU A 251 14.34 12.11 0.50
N LEU A 252 14.57 13.08 1.39
CA LEU A 252 14.57 12.88 2.84
C LEU A 252 13.21 13.25 3.46
N LYS A 253 12.68 14.44 3.13
CA LYS A 253 11.44 14.99 3.67
C LYS A 253 10.68 15.83 2.65
N LEU A 254 9.36 15.62 2.55
CA LEU A 254 8.45 16.39 1.67
C LEU A 254 7.87 17.63 2.36
N GLU A 255 8.74 18.43 2.96
CA GLU A 255 8.40 19.68 3.68
C GLU A 255 9.35 20.80 3.23
N CYS A 256 8.84 22.03 3.12
CA CYS A 256 9.66 23.19 2.75
C CYS A 256 10.73 23.48 3.84
N PRO A 257 12.02 23.60 3.49
CA PRO A 257 13.07 23.90 4.45
C PRO A 257 12.87 25.22 5.22
N THR A 258 12.23 26.21 4.58
CA THR A 258 12.04 27.55 5.17
C THR A 258 10.81 27.60 6.08
N CYS A 259 9.65 27.17 5.59
CA CYS A 259 8.36 27.34 6.30
C CYS A 259 7.68 26.05 6.74
N ARG A 260 8.27 24.87 6.46
CA ARG A 260 7.73 23.54 6.77
C ARG A 260 6.36 23.23 6.14
N SER A 261 5.92 24.02 5.17
CA SER A 261 4.70 23.69 4.41
C SER A 261 4.89 22.38 3.63
N PRO A 262 3.88 21.52 3.54
CA PRO A 262 3.98 20.23 2.84
C PRO A 262 4.20 20.48 1.34
N LEU A 263 5.17 19.77 0.77
CA LEU A 263 5.49 19.86 -0.65
C LEU A 263 4.84 18.69 -1.42
N PRO A 264 4.18 18.96 -2.58
CA PRO A 264 3.81 17.89 -3.48
C PRO A 264 5.06 17.16 -3.99
N PRO A 265 4.97 15.88 -4.38
CA PRO A 265 6.09 15.23 -5.07
C PRO A 265 6.37 15.92 -6.42
N PRO A 266 7.64 16.03 -6.85
CA PRO A 266 8.02 16.66 -8.11
C PRO A 266 7.60 15.83 -9.34
#